data_AF-A0A3E3II26-F1
#
_entry.id   AF-A0A3E3II26-F1
#
_cell.length_a   1.000
_cell.length_b   1.000
_cell.length_c   1.000
_cell.angle_alpha   90.00
_cell.angle_beta   90.00
_cell.angle_gamma   90.00
#
_symmetry.space_group_name_H-M   'P 1'
#
loop_
_entity.id
_entity.type
_entity.pdbx_description
1 polymer ?
#
loop_
_entity_poly.entity_id
_entity_poly.type
_entity_poly.pdbx_seq_one_letter_code
_entity_poly.pdbx_strand_id
1 'polypeptide(L)'
;MNEYLKQYIELQKQFRETEGDPDSVRALYAFKEKLEQSEDQQAKAVLVDVYDLLDFKKDAYELLCQIGNRSDKKTLKRLGVLKDYAENWGNHYALPKPKTPEEKQNEKERQAQLGLPTFQYHPNPLETGTFEESADGVACDCCGRMTHIFYTGPFYSVEDVEHLCPECISSGEAARKYDGSFQDDYAVDDGVDDPEKLDELIHRTPGYSGWQQEYWRAHCGDFCAFLGYVGARELRALGVLEDVLDDPMWDEEQKEMIQESVNGGHLQCYLFQCLHCGKHLVWMDFD
;
A
#
# COMPACT_ATOMS: atom_id res chain seq x y z
N MET A 1 -14.81 -13.33 -31.68
CA MET A 1 -14.50 -12.61 -30.42
C MET A 1 -15.71 -12.76 -29.52
N ASN A 2 -15.57 -13.42 -28.38
CA ASN A 2 -16.66 -13.61 -27.42
C ASN A 2 -16.99 -12.30 -26.68
N GLU A 3 -18.08 -12.29 -25.92
CA GLU A 3 -18.56 -11.10 -25.22
C GLU A 3 -17.58 -10.63 -24.13
N TYR A 4 -16.99 -11.54 -23.37
CA TYR A 4 -16.00 -11.22 -22.34
C TYR A 4 -14.79 -10.47 -22.91
N LEU A 5 -14.25 -10.93 -24.03
CA LEU A 5 -13.09 -10.31 -24.68
C LEU A 5 -13.45 -8.94 -25.26
N LYS A 6 -14.67 -8.75 -25.78
CA LYS A 6 -15.14 -7.43 -26.21
C LYS A 6 -15.22 -6.46 -25.03
N GLN A 7 -15.80 -6.91 -23.91
CA GLN A 7 -15.92 -6.10 -22.70
C GLN A 7 -14.53 -5.76 -22.12
N TYR A 8 -13.61 -6.71 -22.09
CA TYR A 8 -12.23 -6.47 -21.67
C TYR A 8 -11.52 -5.42 -22.53
N ILE A 9 -11.63 -5.51 -23.86
CA ILE A 9 -10.97 -4.56 -24.77
C ILE A 9 -11.48 -3.14 -24.52
N GLU A 10 -12.79 -2.96 -24.28
CA GLU A 10 -13.35 -1.65 -23.98
C GLU A 10 -12.85 -1.12 -22.63
N LEU A 11 -12.87 -1.95 -21.59
CA LEU A 11 -12.37 -1.56 -20.26
C LEU A 11 -10.87 -1.27 -20.27
N GLN A 12 -10.07 -2.07 -20.96
CA GLN A 12 -8.64 -1.84 -21.13
C GLN A 12 -8.38 -0.53 -21.88
N LYS A 13 -9.18 -0.23 -22.91
CA LYS A 13 -9.08 1.02 -23.65
C LYS A 13 -9.39 2.20 -22.74
N GLN A 14 -10.51 2.17 -22.01
CA GLN A 14 -10.87 3.21 -21.04
C GLN A 14 -9.78 3.42 -19.99
N PHE A 15 -9.26 2.33 -19.41
CA PHE A 15 -8.17 2.37 -18.45
C PHE A 15 -6.91 3.04 -19.01
N ARG A 16 -6.55 2.78 -20.26
CA ARG A 16 -5.38 3.42 -20.89
C ARG A 16 -5.62 4.88 -21.24
N GLU A 17 -6.81 5.23 -21.73
CA GLU A 17 -7.17 6.61 -22.10
C GLU A 17 -7.27 7.54 -20.89
N THR A 18 -7.63 6.99 -19.73
CA THR A 18 -7.72 7.71 -18.45
C THR A 18 -6.45 7.58 -17.61
N GLU A 19 -5.42 6.90 -18.13
CA GLU A 19 -4.20 6.53 -17.40
C GLU A 19 -4.46 5.80 -16.07
N GLY A 20 -5.59 5.11 -15.95
CA GLY A 20 -5.96 4.33 -14.76
C GLY A 20 -6.54 5.18 -13.64
N ASP A 21 -7.44 6.11 -13.98
CA ASP A 21 -8.22 6.88 -13.02
C ASP A 21 -9.07 5.99 -12.07
N PRO A 22 -9.66 6.56 -11.00
CA PRO A 22 -10.39 5.77 -10.01
C PRO A 22 -11.56 4.97 -10.60
N ASP A 23 -12.28 5.53 -11.57
CA ASP A 23 -13.49 4.93 -12.13
C ASP A 23 -13.16 3.77 -13.07
N SER A 24 -12.14 3.91 -13.91
CA SER A 24 -11.67 2.85 -14.80
C SER A 24 -11.10 1.66 -14.01
N VAL A 25 -10.39 1.92 -12.90
CA VAL A 25 -9.90 0.88 -12.00
C VAL A 25 -11.07 0.14 -11.33
N ARG A 26 -12.05 0.88 -10.79
CA ARG A 26 -13.26 0.25 -10.20
C ARG A 26 -14.03 -0.59 -11.22
N ALA A 27 -14.13 -0.15 -12.46
CA ALA A 27 -14.78 -0.90 -13.53
C ALA A 27 -14.03 -2.21 -13.85
N LEU A 28 -12.69 -2.19 -13.87
CA LEU A 28 -11.88 -3.40 -14.02
C LEU A 28 -12.07 -4.37 -12.85
N TYR A 29 -12.13 -3.87 -11.61
CA TYR A 29 -12.41 -4.69 -10.43
C TYR A 29 -13.80 -5.34 -10.48
N ALA A 30 -14.85 -4.58 -10.83
CA ALA A 30 -16.19 -5.14 -10.99
C ALA A 30 -16.23 -6.23 -12.09
N PHE A 31 -15.46 -6.05 -13.16
CA PHE A 31 -15.34 -7.05 -14.21
C PHE A 31 -14.53 -8.29 -13.77
N LYS A 32 -13.42 -8.10 -13.06
CA LYS A 32 -12.62 -9.16 -12.42
C LYS A 32 -13.50 -10.05 -11.55
N GLU A 33 -14.25 -9.46 -10.61
CA GLU A 33 -15.15 -10.16 -9.69
C GLU A 33 -16.21 -10.99 -10.45
N LYS A 34 -16.79 -10.43 -11.52
CA LYS A 34 -17.74 -11.14 -12.40
C LYS A 34 -17.09 -12.36 -13.09
N LEU A 35 -15.86 -12.23 -13.57
CA LEU A 35 -15.14 -13.32 -14.24
C LEU A 35 -14.69 -14.41 -13.25
N GLU A 36 -14.34 -14.02 -12.02
CA GLU A 36 -13.96 -14.96 -10.95
C GLU A 36 -15.10 -15.93 -10.62
N GLN A 37 -16.35 -15.44 -10.63
CA GLN A 37 -17.56 -16.24 -10.37
C GLN A 37 -17.98 -17.12 -11.56
N SER A 38 -17.41 -16.94 -12.74
CA SER A 38 -17.77 -17.70 -13.94
C SER A 38 -16.96 -18.99 -14.06
N GLU A 39 -17.60 -20.09 -14.42
CA GLU A 39 -16.95 -21.37 -14.78
C GLU A 39 -16.59 -21.46 -16.29
N ASP A 40 -16.96 -20.45 -17.08
CA ASP A 40 -16.69 -20.43 -18.53
C ASP A 40 -15.18 -20.31 -18.80
N GLN A 41 -14.63 -21.24 -19.58
CA GLN A 41 -13.22 -21.25 -19.99
C GLN A 41 -12.80 -19.97 -20.72
N GLN A 42 -13.71 -19.37 -21.49
CA GLN A 42 -13.48 -18.10 -22.15
C GLN A 42 -13.44 -16.93 -21.17
N ALA A 43 -14.24 -16.97 -20.10
CA ALA A 43 -14.17 -15.99 -19.02
C ALA A 43 -12.85 -16.12 -18.26
N LYS A 44 -12.42 -17.35 -17.95
CA LYS A 44 -11.12 -17.61 -17.29
C LYS A 44 -9.93 -17.14 -18.14
N ALA A 45 -9.98 -17.33 -19.45
CA ALA A 45 -8.93 -16.81 -20.35
C ALA A 45 -8.81 -15.28 -20.28
N VAL A 46 -9.95 -14.57 -20.28
CA VAL A 46 -9.98 -13.10 -20.13
C VAL A 46 -9.58 -12.67 -18.72
N LEU A 47 -9.91 -13.44 -17.69
CA LEU A 47 -9.53 -13.15 -16.31
C LEU A 47 -8.01 -13.11 -16.13
N VAL A 48 -7.25 -13.98 -16.81
CA VAL A 48 -5.78 -13.88 -16.83
C VAL A 48 -5.33 -12.51 -17.36
N ASP A 49 -5.98 -11.97 -18.39
CA ASP A 49 -5.65 -10.65 -18.95
C ASP A 49 -6.05 -9.49 -18.03
N VAL A 50 -7.10 -9.65 -17.24
CA VAL A 50 -7.51 -8.68 -16.22
C VAL A 50 -6.56 -8.71 -15.03
N TYR A 51 -6.19 -9.89 -14.53
CA TYR A 51 -5.20 -10.04 -13.47
C TYR A 51 -3.86 -9.42 -13.87
N ASP A 52 -3.37 -9.71 -15.08
CA ASP A 52 -2.11 -9.16 -15.57
C ASP A 52 -2.15 -7.63 -15.71
N LEU A 53 -3.28 -7.05 -16.15
CA LEU A 53 -3.47 -5.60 -16.26
C LEU A 53 -3.50 -4.91 -14.89
N LEU A 54 -4.12 -5.53 -13.90
CA LEU A 54 -4.18 -5.05 -12.51
C LEU A 54 -2.99 -5.50 -11.66
N ASP A 55 -1.99 -6.14 -12.26
CA ASP A 55 -0.76 -6.62 -11.60
C ASP A 55 -0.93 -7.71 -10.53
N PHE A 56 -2.03 -8.47 -10.59
CA PHE A 56 -2.19 -9.73 -9.85
C PHE A 56 -1.35 -10.84 -10.49
N LYS A 57 -0.02 -10.73 -10.42
CA LYS A 57 0.92 -11.60 -11.15
C LYS A 57 0.82 -13.06 -10.72
N LYS A 58 0.65 -13.34 -9.42
CA LYS A 58 0.45 -14.71 -8.91
C LYS A 58 -0.86 -15.30 -9.41
N ASP A 59 -1.97 -14.58 -9.32
CA ASP A 59 -3.27 -15.10 -9.73
C ASP A 59 -3.31 -15.32 -11.25
N ALA A 60 -2.72 -14.39 -12.03
CA ALA A 60 -2.54 -14.55 -13.46
C ALA A 60 -1.71 -15.80 -13.80
N TYR A 61 -0.59 -16.01 -13.10
CA TYR A 61 0.29 -17.16 -13.29
C TYR A 61 -0.42 -18.48 -12.97
N GLU A 62 -1.03 -18.58 -11.80
CA GLU A 62 -1.69 -19.80 -11.32
C GLU A 62 -2.88 -20.17 -12.21
N LEU A 63 -3.70 -19.20 -12.60
CA LEU A 63 -4.82 -19.44 -13.50
C LEU A 63 -4.33 -19.86 -14.90
N LEU A 64 -3.31 -19.19 -15.45
CA LEU A 64 -2.74 -19.54 -16.75
C LEU A 64 -2.09 -20.94 -16.73
N CYS A 65 -1.52 -21.36 -15.60
CA CYS A 65 -1.00 -22.73 -15.43
C CYS A 65 -2.10 -23.79 -15.54
N GLN A 66 -3.32 -23.47 -15.08
CA GLN A 66 -4.47 -24.38 -15.09
C GLN A 66 -5.14 -24.45 -16.46
N ILE A 67 -5.34 -23.32 -17.13
CA ILE A 67 -6.13 -23.25 -18.38
C ILE A 67 -5.28 -23.18 -19.66
N GLY A 68 -4.00 -22.83 -19.54
CA GLY A 68 -3.12 -22.55 -20.67
C GLY A 68 -2.68 -23.79 -21.44
N ASN A 69 -2.70 -23.70 -22.77
CA ASN A 69 -2.15 -24.76 -23.62
C ASN A 69 -0.61 -24.75 -23.59
N ARG A 70 -0.01 -25.72 -22.89
CA ARG A 70 1.46 -25.86 -22.77
C ARG A 70 2.18 -26.20 -24.08
N SER A 71 1.46 -26.54 -25.15
CA SER A 71 2.05 -26.73 -26.48
C SER A 71 2.12 -25.42 -27.28
N ASP A 72 1.43 -24.36 -26.84
CA ASP A 72 1.46 -23.05 -27.50
C ASP A 72 2.65 -22.21 -27.01
N LYS A 73 3.50 -21.79 -27.96
CA LYS A 73 4.72 -21.02 -27.67
C LYS A 73 4.43 -19.66 -27.02
N LYS A 74 3.30 -19.01 -27.36
CA LYS A 74 2.94 -17.72 -26.75
C LYS A 74 2.57 -17.90 -25.28
N THR A 75 1.75 -18.92 -24.99
CA THR A 75 1.38 -19.31 -23.63
C THR A 75 2.62 -19.64 -22.79
N LEU A 76 3.55 -20.44 -23.31
CA LEU A 76 4.80 -20.76 -22.61
C LEU A 76 5.65 -19.51 -22.30
N LYS A 77 5.77 -18.57 -23.26
CA LYS A 77 6.50 -17.32 -23.03
C LYS A 77 5.84 -16.50 -21.91
N ARG A 78 4.52 -16.35 -21.95
CA ARG A 78 3.76 -15.60 -20.93
C ARG A 78 3.89 -16.24 -19.55
N LEU A 79 3.79 -17.57 -19.46
CA LEU A 79 4.03 -18.32 -18.23
C LEU A 79 5.44 -18.07 -17.68
N GLY A 80 6.46 -18.07 -18.54
CA GLY A 80 7.83 -17.79 -18.12
C GLY A 80 8.01 -16.41 -17.48
N VAL A 81 7.39 -15.38 -18.07
CA VAL A 81 7.41 -14.02 -17.52
C VAL A 81 6.64 -13.94 -16.19
N LEU A 82 5.39 -14.43 -16.17
CA LEU A 82 4.55 -14.37 -14.97
C LEU A 82 5.12 -15.17 -13.80
N LYS A 83 5.81 -16.28 -14.08
CA LYS A 83 6.41 -17.13 -13.05
C LYS A 83 7.39 -16.34 -12.18
N ASP A 84 8.29 -15.58 -12.81
CA ASP A 84 9.33 -14.84 -12.10
C ASP A 84 8.72 -13.78 -11.17
N TYR A 85 7.74 -13.03 -11.66
CA TYR A 85 7.01 -12.07 -10.81
C TYR A 85 6.20 -12.76 -9.70
N ALA A 86 5.52 -13.87 -10.00
CA ALA A 86 4.70 -14.59 -9.02
C ALA A 86 5.54 -15.20 -7.89
N GLU A 87 6.72 -15.73 -8.19
CA GLU A 87 7.62 -16.34 -7.20
C GLU A 87 8.31 -15.29 -6.31
N ASN A 88 8.70 -14.14 -6.87
CA ASN A 88 9.41 -13.10 -6.11
C ASN A 88 8.46 -12.15 -5.36
N TRP A 89 7.33 -11.76 -5.97
CA TRP A 89 6.48 -10.66 -5.48
C TRP A 89 5.01 -11.03 -5.29
N GLY A 90 4.58 -12.21 -5.76
CA GLY A 90 3.20 -12.64 -5.61
C GLY A 90 2.19 -11.69 -6.26
N ASN A 91 1.27 -11.15 -5.47
CA ASN A 91 0.33 -10.07 -5.86
C ASN A 91 0.61 -8.77 -5.07
N HIS A 92 1.79 -8.63 -4.45
CA HIS A 92 2.08 -7.54 -3.52
C HIS A 92 1.90 -6.14 -4.16
N TYR A 93 2.24 -6.01 -5.45
CA TYR A 93 2.08 -4.77 -6.23
C TYR A 93 0.80 -4.70 -7.07
N ALA A 94 -0.20 -5.54 -6.78
CA ALA A 94 -1.48 -5.43 -7.45
C ALA A 94 -2.08 -4.04 -7.23
N LEU A 95 -2.52 -3.39 -8.32
CA LEU A 95 -3.07 -2.04 -8.28
C LEU A 95 -4.31 -2.03 -7.37
N PRO A 96 -4.28 -1.35 -6.21
CA PRO A 96 -5.35 -1.43 -5.23
C PRO A 96 -6.65 -0.83 -5.76
N LYS A 97 -7.78 -1.43 -5.38
CA LYS A 97 -9.11 -0.90 -5.71
C LYS A 97 -9.34 0.40 -4.92
N PRO A 98 -9.66 1.53 -5.59
CA PRO A 98 -9.98 2.78 -4.90
C PRO A 98 -11.26 2.61 -4.08
N LYS A 99 -11.13 2.61 -2.76
CA LYS A 99 -12.25 2.38 -1.84
C LYS A 99 -13.30 3.49 -1.89
N THR A 100 -14.55 3.10 -1.80
CA THR A 100 -15.68 3.99 -1.56
C THR A 100 -15.66 4.50 -0.11
N PRO A 101 -16.37 5.60 0.20
CA PRO A 101 -16.49 6.08 1.58
C PRO A 101 -17.08 5.03 2.53
N GLU A 102 -18.01 4.21 2.06
CA GLU A 102 -18.60 3.10 2.83
C GLU A 102 -17.58 2.00 3.12
N GLU A 103 -16.80 1.57 2.12
CA GLU A 103 -15.72 0.58 2.33
C GLU A 103 -14.65 1.09 3.32
N LYS A 104 -14.28 2.38 3.25
CA LYS A 104 -13.36 3.00 4.22
C LYS A 104 -13.94 3.02 5.64
N GLN A 105 -15.25 3.22 5.78
CA GLN A 105 -15.92 3.20 7.09
C GLN A 105 -15.98 1.77 7.65
N ASN A 106 -16.35 0.79 6.83
CA ASN A 106 -16.40 -0.62 7.22
C ASN A 106 -15.04 -1.14 7.68
N GLU A 107 -13.96 -0.67 7.06
CA GLU A 107 -12.60 -0.99 7.48
C GLU A 107 -12.25 -0.39 8.85
N LYS A 108 -12.57 0.87 9.09
CA LYS A 108 -12.38 1.49 10.42
C LYS A 108 -13.14 0.71 11.50
N GLU A 109 -14.35 0.28 11.19
CA GLU A 109 -15.15 -0.56 12.08
C GLU A 109 -14.53 -1.94 12.30
N ARG A 110 -13.95 -2.56 11.26
CA ARG A 110 -13.20 -3.82 11.38
C ARG A 110 -11.98 -3.65 12.28
N GLN A 111 -11.18 -2.60 12.09
CA GLN A 111 -10.01 -2.33 12.94
C GLN A 111 -10.42 -2.12 14.41
N ALA A 112 -11.50 -1.39 14.66
CA ALA A 112 -12.06 -1.23 16.00
C ALA A 112 -12.55 -2.55 16.61
N GLN A 113 -13.14 -3.45 15.81
CA GLN A 113 -13.54 -4.79 16.25
C GLN A 113 -12.34 -5.69 16.60
N LEU A 114 -11.20 -5.49 15.93
CA LEU A 114 -9.93 -6.14 16.26
C LEU A 114 -9.28 -5.56 17.52
N GLY A 115 -9.84 -4.50 18.11
CA GLY A 115 -9.30 -3.84 19.30
C GLY A 115 -8.08 -2.97 19.00
N LEU A 116 -7.81 -2.65 17.73
CA LEU A 116 -6.65 -1.85 17.36
C LEU A 116 -6.78 -0.40 17.89
N PRO A 117 -5.73 0.13 18.54
CA PRO A 117 -5.64 1.55 18.82
C PRO A 117 -5.73 2.38 17.54
N THR A 118 -6.31 3.58 17.65
CA THR A 118 -6.28 4.55 16.56
C THR A 118 -4.94 5.28 16.57
N PHE A 119 -4.20 5.18 15.47
CA PHE A 119 -2.97 5.92 15.25
C PHE A 119 -3.26 7.08 14.31
N GLN A 120 -3.14 8.31 14.79
CA GLN A 120 -3.52 9.48 14.02
C GLN A 120 -2.66 9.63 12.74
N TYR A 121 -1.35 9.43 12.88
CA TYR A 121 -0.39 9.62 11.81
C TYR A 121 -0.16 8.36 10.96
N HIS A 122 -0.61 7.18 11.39
CA HIS A 122 -0.55 5.95 10.60
C HIS A 122 -1.86 5.17 10.73
N PRO A 123 -2.97 5.64 10.13
CA PRO A 123 -4.31 5.17 10.45
C PRO A 123 -4.64 3.74 10.01
N ASN A 124 -3.87 3.15 9.08
CA ASN A 124 -4.16 1.83 8.51
C ASN A 124 -2.92 0.91 8.53
N PRO A 125 -2.32 0.61 9.69
CA PRO A 125 -1.03 -0.09 9.76
C PRO A 125 -1.09 -1.54 9.26
N LEU A 126 -2.26 -2.17 9.26
CA LEU A 126 -2.47 -3.49 8.63
C LEU A 126 -2.45 -3.41 7.10
N GLU A 127 -3.01 -2.35 6.52
CA GLU A 127 -3.08 -2.20 5.06
C GLU A 127 -1.74 -1.85 4.44
N THR A 128 -0.98 -1.03 5.15
CA THR A 128 0.39 -0.68 4.77
C THR A 128 1.36 -1.84 4.99
N GLY A 129 0.91 -2.95 5.60
CA GLY A 129 1.74 -4.11 5.91
C GLY A 129 2.73 -3.88 7.05
N THR A 130 2.60 -2.77 7.78
CA THR A 130 3.45 -2.44 8.92
C THR A 130 3.11 -3.27 10.16
N PHE A 131 1.84 -3.66 10.28
CA PHE A 131 1.40 -4.69 11.19
C PHE A 131 1.13 -5.99 10.44
N GLU A 132 1.54 -7.10 11.05
CA GLU A 132 1.30 -8.45 10.58
C GLU A 132 0.26 -9.17 11.44
N GLU A 133 -0.45 -10.12 10.83
CA GLU A 133 -1.40 -11.01 11.53
C GLU A 133 -0.81 -12.41 11.67
N SER A 134 -0.84 -12.98 12.88
CA SER A 134 -0.44 -14.36 13.15
C SER A 134 -1.61 -15.16 13.73
N ALA A 135 -1.93 -16.29 13.09
CA ALA A 135 -2.97 -17.21 13.55
C ALA A 135 -2.63 -17.85 14.91
N ASP A 136 -1.35 -18.17 15.14
CA ASP A 136 -0.88 -18.80 16.37
C ASP A 136 -0.57 -17.77 17.48
N GLY A 137 -0.45 -16.50 17.10
CA GLY A 137 -0.04 -15.41 17.98
C GLY A 137 1.46 -15.40 18.25
N VAL A 138 1.97 -14.23 18.65
CA VAL A 138 3.37 -14.02 19.07
C VAL A 138 3.41 -13.29 20.42
N ALA A 139 4.48 -13.50 21.19
CA ALA A 139 4.67 -12.75 22.43
C ALA A 139 5.20 -11.35 22.11
N CYS A 140 4.58 -10.32 22.69
CA CYS A 140 5.08 -8.95 22.61
C CYS A 140 6.35 -8.80 23.45
N ASP A 141 7.44 -8.34 22.87
CA ASP A 141 8.72 -8.15 23.55
C ASP A 141 8.62 -7.11 24.68
N CYS A 142 7.75 -6.11 24.51
CA CYS A 142 7.53 -5.08 25.52
C CYS A 142 6.81 -5.62 26.76
N CYS A 143 5.58 -6.13 26.61
CA CYS A 143 4.74 -6.49 27.77
C CYS A 143 4.64 -8.00 28.06
N GLY A 144 5.21 -8.85 27.21
CA GLY A 144 5.17 -10.32 27.34
C GLY A 144 3.80 -10.96 27.07
N ARG A 145 2.78 -10.17 26.70
CA ARG A 145 1.44 -10.68 26.38
C ARG A 145 1.42 -11.26 24.98
N MET A 146 0.64 -12.32 24.79
CA MET A 146 0.36 -12.88 23.47
C MET A 146 -0.50 -11.90 22.66
N THR A 147 -0.13 -11.66 21.40
CA THR A 147 -0.90 -10.86 20.45
C THR A 147 -0.99 -11.57 19.10
N HIS A 148 -2.09 -11.37 18.38
CA HIS A 148 -2.28 -11.88 17.02
C HIS A 148 -1.99 -10.82 15.95
N ILE A 149 -1.86 -9.56 16.37
CA ILE A 149 -1.46 -8.45 15.50
C ILE A 149 -0.22 -7.82 16.12
N PHE A 150 0.83 -7.64 15.33
CA PHE A 150 2.10 -7.14 15.85
C PHE A 150 2.83 -6.32 14.79
N TYR A 151 3.66 -5.41 15.27
CA TYR A 151 4.52 -4.56 14.48
C TYR A 151 5.86 -5.24 14.21
N THR A 152 6.32 -5.13 12.96
CA THR A 152 7.62 -5.62 12.47
C THR A 152 8.41 -4.54 11.73
N GLY A 153 7.93 -3.29 11.75
CA GLY A 153 8.60 -2.16 11.11
C GLY A 153 9.78 -1.59 11.92
N PRO A 154 10.32 -0.44 11.50
CA PRO A 154 11.48 0.18 12.13
C PRO A 154 11.25 0.60 13.59
N PHE A 155 12.10 0.11 14.49
CA PHE A 155 12.16 0.59 15.86
C PHE A 155 13.62 0.81 16.25
N TYR A 156 13.98 2.07 16.43
CA TYR A 156 15.33 2.52 16.73
C TYR A 156 15.59 2.38 18.23
N SER A 157 16.20 1.27 18.65
CA SER A 157 16.61 1.01 20.03
C SER A 157 17.98 0.33 20.09
N VAL A 158 18.59 0.29 21.29
CA VAL A 158 19.84 -0.46 21.52
C VAL A 158 19.57 -1.96 21.54
N GLU A 159 18.45 -2.36 22.13
CA GLU A 159 17.96 -3.73 22.10
C GLU A 159 17.39 -4.09 20.73
N ASP A 160 17.55 -5.36 20.37
CA ASP A 160 16.89 -5.97 19.22
C ASP A 160 15.46 -6.36 19.63
N VAL A 161 14.47 -5.74 19.00
CA VAL A 161 13.05 -5.89 19.31
C VAL A 161 12.34 -6.34 18.05
N GLU A 162 11.78 -7.54 18.06
CA GLU A 162 11.21 -8.17 16.87
C GLU A 162 9.69 -7.97 16.79
N HIS A 163 8.98 -8.04 17.92
CA HIS A 163 7.52 -8.07 17.94
C HIS A 163 6.95 -7.12 19.00
N LEU A 164 6.23 -6.08 18.55
CA LEU A 164 5.52 -5.16 19.43
C LEU A 164 4.01 -5.23 19.21
N CYS A 165 3.24 -5.34 20.30
CA CYS A 165 1.79 -5.27 20.19
C CYS A 165 1.31 -3.81 20.03
N PRO A 166 0.18 -3.59 19.34
CA PRO A 166 -0.37 -2.26 19.09
C PRO A 166 -0.54 -1.40 20.36
N GLU A 167 -0.93 -2.00 21.48
CA GLU A 167 -1.16 -1.27 22.73
C GLU A 167 0.14 -0.72 23.34
N CYS A 168 1.25 -1.45 23.22
CA CYS A 168 2.54 -0.99 23.73
C CYS A 168 3.10 0.16 22.89
N ILE A 169 2.78 0.20 21.60
CA ILE A 169 3.08 1.34 20.72
C ILE A 169 2.20 2.53 21.11
N SER A 170 0.87 2.37 21.09
CA SER A 170 -0.07 3.49 21.30
C SER A 170 0.06 4.14 22.67
N SER A 171 0.44 3.38 23.69
CA SER A 171 0.65 3.88 25.06
C SER A 171 2.04 4.50 25.30
N GLY A 172 2.97 4.32 24.36
CA GLY A 172 4.38 4.68 24.50
C GLY A 172 5.16 3.80 25.48
N GLU A 173 4.59 2.66 25.91
CA GLU A 173 5.28 1.72 26.79
C GLU A 173 6.53 1.12 26.13
N ALA A 174 6.45 0.77 24.84
CA ALA A 174 7.58 0.22 24.10
C ALA A 174 8.72 1.24 24.02
N ALA A 175 8.43 2.45 23.54
CA ALA A 175 9.40 3.55 23.45
C ALA A 175 10.09 3.82 24.80
N ARG A 176 9.32 3.93 25.89
CA ARG A 176 9.89 4.16 27.24
C ARG A 176 10.72 2.99 27.76
N LYS A 177 10.34 1.75 27.46
CA LYS A 177 11.04 0.56 27.96
C LYS A 177 12.44 0.42 27.33
N TYR A 178 12.54 0.75 26.04
CA TYR A 178 13.74 0.54 25.23
C TYR A 178 14.50 1.84 24.92
N ASP A 179 14.06 2.98 25.47
CA ASP A 179 14.58 4.31 25.14
C ASP A 179 14.70 4.51 23.61
N GLY A 180 13.63 4.09 22.92
CA GLY A 180 13.62 3.94 21.46
C GLY A 180 12.48 4.69 20.78
N SER A 181 12.60 4.85 19.46
CA SER A 181 11.66 5.58 18.62
C SER A 181 11.23 4.79 17.39
N PHE A 182 10.04 5.07 16.88
CA PHE A 182 9.50 4.51 15.64
C PHE A 182 9.77 5.40 14.42
N GLN A 183 10.17 6.65 14.65
CA GLN A 183 10.52 7.64 13.64
C GLN A 183 11.69 8.49 14.16
N ASP A 184 12.60 8.89 13.28
CA ASP A 184 13.69 9.82 13.59
C ASP A 184 13.13 11.25 13.68
N ASP A 185 13.42 11.95 14.79
CA ASP A 185 12.94 13.30 15.08
C ASP A 185 13.58 14.38 14.20
N TYR A 186 14.69 14.06 13.54
CA TYR A 186 15.33 14.91 12.54
C TYR A 186 14.84 14.64 11.11
N ALA A 187 14.13 13.53 10.88
CA ALA A 187 13.62 13.15 9.57
C ALA A 187 12.12 13.43 9.47
N VAL A 188 11.73 14.67 9.71
CA VAL A 188 10.35 15.15 9.60
C VAL A 188 10.33 16.54 8.98
N ASP A 189 9.23 16.90 8.34
CA ASP A 189 9.02 18.28 7.88
C ASP A 189 8.97 19.26 9.06
N ASP A 190 9.57 20.43 8.84
CA ASP A 190 9.41 21.58 9.72
C ASP A 190 7.94 22.07 9.76
N GLY A 191 7.62 22.91 10.75
CA GLY A 191 6.34 23.61 10.82
C GLY A 191 5.30 22.97 11.75
N VAL A 192 5.69 21.97 12.54
CA VAL A 192 4.90 21.46 13.67
C VAL A 192 5.55 21.92 14.98
N ASP A 193 5.01 22.98 15.57
CA ASP A 193 5.59 23.60 16.79
C ASP A 193 5.16 22.92 18.10
N ASP A 194 4.23 21.97 18.04
CA ASP A 194 3.68 21.30 19.23
C ASP A 194 4.52 20.07 19.60
N PRO A 195 5.25 20.09 20.73
CA PRO A 195 6.11 18.97 21.13
C PRO A 195 5.32 17.69 21.45
N GLU A 196 4.04 17.79 21.82
CA GLU A 196 3.21 16.61 22.09
C GLU A 196 2.86 15.85 20.81
N LYS A 197 2.74 16.56 19.68
CA LYS A 197 2.53 15.95 18.35
C LYS A 197 3.78 15.23 17.88
N LEU A 198 4.94 15.84 18.11
CA LEU A 198 6.23 15.23 17.81
C LEU A 198 6.46 13.98 18.66
N ASP A 199 6.17 14.04 19.96
CA ASP A 199 6.21 12.86 20.84
C ASP A 199 5.26 11.74 20.37
N GLU A 200 4.02 12.10 19.98
CA GLU A 200 3.07 11.13 19.46
C GLU A 200 3.57 10.43 18.18
N LEU A 201 4.17 11.19 17.27
CA LEU A 201 4.75 10.66 16.05
C LEU A 201 5.92 9.71 16.37
N ILE A 202 6.90 10.17 17.15
CA ILE A 202 8.15 9.44 17.39
C ILE A 202 7.92 8.21 18.27
N HIS A 203 7.11 8.31 19.32
CA HIS A 203 7.06 7.29 20.38
C HIS A 203 5.76 6.48 20.39
N ARG A 204 4.71 6.95 19.72
CA ARG A 204 3.36 6.36 19.81
C ARG A 204 2.70 6.07 18.45
N THR A 205 3.40 6.30 17.35
CA THR A 205 2.94 6.00 15.99
C THR A 205 3.83 4.92 15.39
N PRO A 206 3.25 3.85 14.80
CA PRO A 206 4.02 2.88 14.02
C PRO A 206 4.73 3.58 12.85
N GLY A 207 6.04 3.40 12.71
CA GLY A 207 6.81 3.87 11.56
C GLY A 207 6.39 3.19 10.25
N TYR A 208 6.99 3.59 9.14
CA TYR A 208 6.94 2.83 7.88
C TYR A 208 8.38 2.46 7.48
N SER A 209 8.60 1.72 6.39
CA SER A 209 9.95 1.37 5.93
C SER A 209 10.30 2.09 4.64
N GLY A 210 11.37 2.88 4.66
CA GLY A 210 11.92 3.51 3.47
C GLY A 210 13.01 2.68 2.78
N TRP A 211 13.41 3.06 1.57
CA TRP A 211 14.70 2.63 1.02
C TRP A 211 15.84 3.33 1.75
N GLN A 212 15.63 4.60 2.09
CA GLN A 212 16.50 5.44 2.90
C GLN A 212 15.82 5.75 4.24
N GLN A 213 16.42 6.66 5.02
CA GLN A 213 15.81 7.15 6.26
C GLN A 213 14.38 7.63 5.99
N GLU A 214 13.41 7.09 6.73
CA GLU A 214 12.01 7.50 6.62
C GLU A 214 11.86 8.97 6.94
N TYR A 215 11.03 9.67 6.16
CA TYR A 215 10.82 11.10 6.30
C TYR A 215 9.33 11.42 6.40
N TRP A 216 8.91 12.01 7.52
CA TRP A 216 7.49 12.28 7.76
C TRP A 216 7.05 13.64 7.26
N ARG A 217 6.03 13.66 6.39
CA ARG A 217 5.50 14.91 5.83
C ARG A 217 4.61 15.66 6.82
N ALA A 218 4.61 16.99 6.75
CA ALA A 218 3.75 17.88 7.54
C ALA A 218 2.99 18.88 6.66
N HIS A 219 1.79 19.27 7.09
CA HIS A 219 0.97 20.25 6.39
C HIS A 219 -0.07 20.85 7.35
N CYS A 220 -0.39 22.14 7.17
CA CYS A 220 -1.30 22.88 8.05
C CYS A 220 -0.92 22.87 9.55
N GLY A 221 0.38 22.84 9.88
CA GLY A 221 0.85 22.87 11.28
C GLY A 221 0.67 21.54 12.03
N ASP A 222 0.63 20.43 11.29
CA ASP A 222 0.47 19.08 11.83
C ASP A 222 1.19 18.06 10.94
N PHE A 223 1.53 16.90 11.51
CA PHE A 223 2.03 15.77 10.73
C PHE A 223 0.89 15.15 9.92
N CYS A 224 1.23 14.66 8.74
CA CYS A 224 0.27 14.01 7.85
C CYS A 224 0.09 12.54 8.23
N ALA A 225 -1.06 11.98 7.86
CA ALA A 225 -1.30 10.55 7.95
C ALA A 225 -0.58 9.82 6.81
N PHE A 226 0.31 8.89 7.13
CA PHE A 226 0.89 7.94 6.17
C PHE A 226 -0.18 6.95 5.69
N LEU A 227 -0.32 6.83 4.38
CA LEU A 227 -1.34 6.02 3.72
C LEU A 227 -0.78 4.79 3.00
N GLY A 228 0.54 4.68 2.86
CA GLY A 228 1.19 3.52 2.26
C GLY A 228 2.13 3.85 1.10
N TYR A 229 2.66 2.77 0.53
CA TYR A 229 3.60 2.78 -0.59
C TYR A 229 2.88 2.91 -1.92
N VAL A 230 3.33 3.82 -2.78
CA VAL A 230 2.70 4.13 -4.05
C VAL A 230 3.73 4.33 -5.16
N GLY A 231 3.32 4.09 -6.40
CA GLY A 231 3.93 4.67 -7.58
C GLY A 231 2.91 5.52 -8.33
N ALA A 232 3.27 5.93 -9.54
CA ALA A 232 2.43 6.79 -10.35
C ALA A 232 1.09 6.14 -10.74
N ARG A 233 1.02 4.81 -10.82
CA ARG A 233 -0.21 4.07 -11.11
C ARG A 233 -1.19 4.17 -9.94
N GLU A 234 -0.72 3.97 -8.72
CA GLU A 234 -1.53 4.05 -7.50
C GLU A 234 -2.02 5.49 -7.28
N LEU A 235 -1.16 6.48 -7.50
CA LEU A 235 -1.52 7.91 -7.41
C LEU A 235 -2.64 8.28 -8.40
N ARG A 236 -2.58 7.79 -9.65
CA ARG A 236 -3.66 7.98 -10.65
C ARG A 236 -4.93 7.23 -10.26
N ALA A 237 -4.82 5.98 -9.80
CA ALA A 237 -5.96 5.18 -9.34
C ALA A 237 -6.66 5.81 -8.13
N LEU A 238 -5.93 6.50 -7.27
CA LEU A 238 -6.51 7.26 -6.15
C LEU A 238 -7.04 8.64 -6.58
N GLY A 239 -6.66 9.12 -7.76
CA GLY A 239 -7.05 10.44 -8.28
C GLY A 239 -6.31 11.59 -7.58
N VAL A 240 -5.10 11.33 -7.07
CA VAL A 240 -4.34 12.28 -6.23
C VAL A 240 -3.01 12.71 -6.85
N LEU A 241 -2.67 12.22 -8.06
CA LEU A 241 -1.41 12.54 -8.72
C LEU A 241 -1.20 14.07 -8.88
N GLU A 242 -2.21 14.79 -9.36
CA GLU A 242 -2.09 16.24 -9.54
C GLU A 242 -1.92 16.98 -8.20
N ASP A 243 -2.59 16.53 -7.13
CA ASP A 243 -2.47 17.12 -5.80
C ASP A 243 -1.03 17.03 -5.26
N VAL A 244 -0.37 15.89 -5.51
CA VAL A 244 1.00 15.65 -5.02
C VAL A 244 2.05 16.35 -5.89
N LEU A 245 1.78 16.58 -7.17
CA LEU A 245 2.65 17.34 -8.07
C LEU A 245 2.52 18.86 -7.87
N ASP A 246 1.41 19.34 -7.28
CA ASP A 246 1.23 20.73 -6.84
C ASP A 246 1.99 21.04 -5.53
N ASP A 247 2.77 20.10 -4.99
CA ASP A 247 3.64 20.35 -3.84
C ASP A 247 4.85 21.22 -4.27
N PRO A 248 5.06 22.42 -3.68
CA PRO A 248 6.19 23.27 -4.00
C PRO A 248 7.55 22.69 -3.59
N MET A 249 7.56 21.58 -2.83
CA MET A 249 8.79 20.83 -2.51
C MET A 249 9.50 20.31 -3.77
N TRP A 250 8.74 20.02 -4.83
CA TRP A 250 9.26 19.35 -6.02
C TRP A 250 9.53 20.34 -7.14
N ASP A 251 10.71 20.22 -7.74
CA ASP A 251 11.00 20.83 -9.04
C ASP A 251 10.41 20.01 -10.20
N GLU A 252 10.54 20.50 -11.43
CA GLU A 252 9.95 19.85 -12.60
C GLU A 252 10.58 18.49 -12.94
N GLU A 253 11.87 18.29 -12.65
CA GLU A 253 12.56 17.01 -12.86
C GLU A 253 12.05 15.98 -11.84
N GLN A 254 11.88 16.40 -10.58
CA GLN A 254 11.31 15.58 -9.52
C GLN A 254 9.85 15.21 -9.77
N LYS A 255 9.06 16.13 -10.33
CA LYS A 255 7.69 15.84 -10.76
C LYS A 255 7.63 14.79 -11.86
N GLU A 256 8.50 14.88 -12.86
CA GLU A 256 8.61 13.87 -13.92
C GLU A 256 8.98 12.50 -13.32
N MET A 257 9.94 12.46 -12.39
CA MET A 257 10.30 11.25 -11.66
C MET A 257 9.12 10.63 -10.88
N ILE A 258 8.31 11.45 -10.19
CA ILE A 258 7.09 10.98 -9.50
C ILE A 258 6.07 10.42 -10.51
N GLN A 259 5.90 11.06 -11.68
CA GLN A 259 4.97 10.63 -12.73
C GLN A 259 5.36 9.30 -13.41
N GLU A 260 6.64 8.95 -13.36
CA GLU A 260 7.20 7.70 -13.89
C GLU A 260 7.48 6.65 -12.80
N SER A 261 7.29 7.00 -11.53
CA SER A 261 7.54 6.12 -10.38
C SER A 261 6.75 4.81 -10.44
N VAL A 262 7.38 3.74 -9.96
CA VAL A 262 6.81 2.39 -9.88
C VAL A 262 6.88 1.92 -8.44
N ASN A 263 5.74 1.50 -7.88
CA ASN A 263 5.71 0.95 -6.53
C ASN A 263 6.62 -0.29 -6.43
N GLY A 264 7.53 -0.31 -5.45
CA GLY A 264 8.60 -1.31 -5.32
C GLY A 264 9.75 -1.17 -6.30
N GLY A 265 9.83 -0.06 -7.04
CA GLY A 265 10.91 0.23 -7.97
C GLY A 265 12.09 0.96 -7.31
N HIS A 266 13.10 1.27 -8.13
CA HIS A 266 14.28 2.04 -7.72
C HIS A 266 13.96 3.42 -7.14
N LEU A 267 12.86 4.03 -7.56
CA LEU A 267 12.29 5.23 -6.95
C LEU A 267 10.96 4.83 -6.33
N GLN A 268 10.85 5.00 -5.01
CA GLN A 268 9.64 4.70 -4.25
C GLN A 268 8.99 5.99 -3.76
N CYS A 269 7.67 6.07 -3.85
CA CYS A 269 6.89 7.15 -3.25
C CYS A 269 6.12 6.64 -2.03
N TYR A 270 5.99 7.49 -1.01
CA TYR A 270 5.28 7.25 0.25
C TYR A 270 4.16 8.27 0.34
N LEU A 271 2.90 7.82 0.33
CA LEU A 271 1.74 8.71 0.28
C LEU A 271 1.36 9.18 1.69
N PHE A 272 1.12 10.48 1.81
CA PHE A 272 0.63 11.13 3.02
C PHE A 272 -0.63 11.93 2.74
N GLN A 273 -1.47 12.13 3.77
CA GLN A 273 -2.65 12.99 3.71
C GLN A 273 -2.69 13.95 4.90
N CYS A 274 -2.88 15.25 4.62
CA CYS A 274 -3.09 16.25 5.65
C CYS A 274 -4.40 15.99 6.41
N LEU A 275 -4.32 15.94 7.75
CA LEU A 275 -5.44 15.69 8.64
C LEU A 275 -6.48 16.83 8.65
N HIS A 276 -6.09 18.03 8.22
CA HIS A 276 -6.92 19.24 8.31
C HIS A 276 -7.63 19.57 7.01
N CYS A 277 -6.92 19.57 5.88
CA CYS A 277 -7.48 19.94 4.58
C CYS A 277 -7.66 18.76 3.62
N GLY A 278 -7.12 17.58 3.94
CA GLY A 278 -7.19 16.40 3.08
C GLY A 278 -6.25 16.39 1.87
N LYS A 279 -5.40 17.42 1.68
CA LYS A 279 -4.39 17.46 0.60
C LYS A 279 -3.45 16.26 0.74
N HIS A 280 -3.17 15.61 -0.38
CA HIS A 280 -2.21 14.53 -0.46
C HIS A 280 -0.82 15.08 -0.74
N LEU A 281 0.18 14.50 -0.09
CA LEU A 281 1.60 14.78 -0.32
C LEU A 281 2.34 13.45 -0.50
N VAL A 282 3.51 13.48 -1.10
CA VAL A 282 4.39 12.30 -1.19
C VAL A 282 5.76 12.62 -0.62
N TRP A 283 6.42 11.65 0.00
CA TRP A 283 7.87 11.63 0.06
C TRP A 283 8.40 10.66 -0.98
N MET A 284 9.61 10.86 -1.51
CA MET A 284 10.24 9.89 -2.40
C MET A 284 11.72 9.69 -2.06
N ASP A 285 12.20 8.47 -2.24
CA ASP A 285 13.61 8.09 -2.08
C ASP A 285 14.03 7.03 -3.11
N PHE A 286 15.30 6.61 -3.03
CA PHE A 286 15.93 5.65 -3.96
C PHE A 286 16.64 4.50 -3.21
N ASP A 287 16.66 3.32 -3.84
CA ASP A 287 17.31 2.09 -3.34
C ASP A 287 18.86 2.10 -3.33
#